data_AF-J9UKA1-F1
#
_entry.id   AF-J9UKA1-F1
#
_cell.length_a   1.000
_cell.length_b   1.000
_cell.length_c   1.000
_cell.angle_alpha   90.00
_cell.angle_beta   90.00
_cell.angle_gamma   90.00
#
_symmetry.space_group_name_H-M   'P 1'
#
loop_
_entity.id
_entity.type
_entity.pdbx_description
1 polymer ?
#
loop_
_entity_poly.entity_id
_entity_poly.type
_entity_poly.pdbx_seq_one_letter_code
_entity_poly.pdbx_strand_id
1 'polypeptide(L)'
;MLKLKDITKPPPLPSIEQIEYYLAKWYKLESYNYQEKALNKLFFELCPDNKSIENILLKTVALNDFYSTNIYSIFEVAKHIESLNHIENKSSIDERLNIGDITLVDDIKKVKIKDKEKNFYSFASKYCSHHKPVYYPIYDKYVDAVLIYFRDKDKFYNFQNKDLKEYYNFKNILLKFIEFYKLNNYCLKQIDKYIWQLGKDYFN
;
A
#
# COMPACT_ATOMS: atom_id res chain seq x y z
N MET A 1 -10.11 5.13 18.56
CA MET A 1 -11.43 4.64 18.09
C MET A 1 -11.95 5.70 17.14
N LEU A 2 -11.85 5.48 15.81
CA LEU A 2 -12.47 6.39 14.84
C LEU A 2 -13.98 6.32 15.12
N LYS A 3 -14.57 7.43 15.56
CA LYS A 3 -16.03 7.56 15.54
C LYS A 3 -16.42 7.34 14.08
N LEU A 4 -17.15 6.27 13.79
CA LEU A 4 -17.90 6.16 12.55
C LEU A 4 -18.76 7.43 12.50
N LYS A 5 -18.31 8.45 11.76
CA LYS A 5 -19.17 9.58 11.40
C LYS A 5 -20.44 8.98 10.85
N ASP A 6 -21.60 9.54 11.17
CA ASP A 6 -22.88 9.14 10.59
C ASP A 6 -22.74 9.03 9.07
N ILE A 7 -22.55 7.79 8.61
CA ILE A 7 -22.46 7.48 7.19
C ILE A 7 -23.89 7.65 6.70
N THR A 8 -24.21 8.81 6.11
CA THR A 8 -25.57 9.14 5.65
C THR A 8 -26.09 8.14 4.61
N LYS A 9 -25.18 7.37 3.98
CA LYS A 9 -25.48 6.25 3.08
C LYS A 9 -24.41 5.16 3.15
N PRO A 10 -24.73 3.91 3.52
CA PRO A 10 -23.73 2.84 3.64
C PRO A 10 -23.04 2.57 2.28
N PRO A 11 -21.75 2.18 2.29
CA PRO A 11 -21.07 1.76 1.06
C PRO A 11 -21.76 0.55 0.43
N PRO A 12 -21.75 0.46 -0.92
CA PRO A 12 -22.26 -0.71 -1.64
C PRO A 12 -21.51 -1.98 -1.24
N LEU A 13 -22.19 -3.12 -1.31
CA LEU A 13 -21.57 -4.42 -1.05
C LEU A 13 -20.49 -4.69 -2.12
N PRO A 14 -19.29 -5.17 -1.74
CA PRO A 14 -18.28 -5.55 -2.71
C PRO A 14 -18.77 -6.66 -3.62
N SER A 15 -18.62 -6.44 -4.92
CA SER A 15 -18.99 -7.38 -5.97
C SER A 15 -18.16 -7.10 -7.22
N ILE A 16 -18.27 -7.99 -8.20
CA ILE A 16 -17.65 -7.83 -9.52
C ILE A 16 -18.14 -6.52 -10.16
N GLU A 17 -19.45 -6.24 -10.11
CA GLU A 17 -20.06 -5.05 -10.69
C GLU A 17 -19.53 -3.76 -10.03
N GLN A 18 -19.34 -3.77 -8.71
CA GLN A 18 -18.77 -2.62 -8.01
C GLN A 18 -17.30 -2.38 -8.37
N ILE A 19 -16.49 -3.43 -8.46
CA ILE A 19 -15.10 -3.28 -8.90
C ILE A 19 -15.04 -2.73 -10.32
N GLU A 20 -15.79 -3.29 -11.27
CA GLU A 20 -15.78 -2.80 -12.65
C GLU A 20 -16.23 -1.34 -12.75
N TYR A 21 -17.25 -0.95 -11.98
CA TYR A 21 -17.67 0.45 -11.88
C TYR A 21 -16.53 1.37 -11.42
N TYR A 22 -15.82 1.01 -10.35
CA TYR A 22 -14.73 1.81 -9.81
C TYR A 22 -13.47 1.77 -10.69
N LEU A 23 -13.18 0.66 -11.38
CA LEU A 23 -12.10 0.60 -12.36
C LEU A 23 -12.38 1.49 -13.56
N ALA A 24 -13.62 1.51 -14.07
CA ALA A 24 -14.04 2.44 -15.12
C ALA A 24 -13.94 3.91 -14.66
N LYS A 25 -14.29 4.20 -13.40
CA LYS A 25 -14.11 5.54 -12.78
C LYS A 25 -12.63 5.91 -12.69
N TRP A 26 -11.75 4.97 -12.31
CA TRP A 26 -10.31 5.20 -12.18
C TRP A 26 -9.69 5.73 -13.47
N TYR A 27 -10.05 5.17 -14.63
CA TYR A 27 -9.49 5.61 -15.91
C TYR A 27 -9.86 7.04 -16.31
N LYS A 28 -10.88 7.64 -15.67
CA LYS A 28 -11.26 9.04 -15.88
C LYS A 28 -10.50 10.02 -14.98
N LEU A 29 -9.74 9.52 -14.00
CA LEU A 29 -8.93 10.33 -13.10
C LEU A 29 -7.58 10.68 -13.77
N GLU A 30 -7.60 11.70 -14.61
CA GLU A 30 -6.47 12.09 -15.47
C GLU A 30 -5.15 12.28 -14.69
N SER A 31 -5.16 13.05 -13.61
CA SER A 31 -3.95 13.31 -12.80
C SER A 31 -3.34 12.03 -12.25
N TYR A 32 -4.16 11.14 -11.69
CA TYR A 32 -3.72 9.87 -11.13
C TYR A 32 -3.13 8.95 -12.21
N ASN A 33 -3.70 8.95 -13.42
CA ASN A 33 -3.16 8.16 -14.53
C ASN A 33 -1.77 8.65 -14.96
N TYR A 34 -1.55 9.96 -15.04
CA TYR A 34 -0.22 10.50 -15.39
C TYR A 34 0.81 10.29 -14.27
N GLN A 35 0.42 10.46 -13.01
CA GLN A 35 1.27 10.16 -11.85
C GLN A 35 1.70 8.70 -11.84
N GLU A 36 0.77 7.77 -12.07
CA GLU A 36 1.07 6.34 -12.14
C GLU A 36 2.02 5.99 -13.28
N LYS A 37 1.80 6.58 -14.47
CA LYS A 37 2.70 6.40 -15.63
C LYS A 37 4.10 6.95 -15.34
N ALA A 38 4.20 8.11 -14.69
CA ALA A 38 5.47 8.70 -14.30
C ALA A 38 6.22 7.83 -13.28
N LEU A 39 5.52 7.26 -12.29
CA LEU A 39 6.13 6.32 -11.36
C LEU A 39 6.56 5.03 -12.04
N ASN A 40 5.77 4.48 -12.96
CA ASN A 40 6.18 3.30 -13.74
C ASN A 40 7.47 3.57 -14.52
N LYS A 41 7.56 4.72 -15.19
CA LYS A 41 8.79 5.13 -15.89
C LYS A 41 9.98 5.22 -14.92
N LEU A 42 9.77 5.83 -13.75
CA LEU A 42 10.81 5.96 -12.74
C LEU A 42 11.27 4.59 -12.19
N PHE A 43 10.34 3.74 -11.79
CA PHE A 43 10.64 2.48 -11.09
C PHE A 43 11.00 1.31 -12.02
N PHE A 44 10.69 1.38 -13.31
CA PHE A 44 10.95 0.26 -14.24
C PHE A 44 11.97 0.59 -15.32
N GLU A 45 12.15 1.86 -15.66
CA GLU A 45 13.06 2.26 -16.74
C GLU A 45 14.27 3.03 -16.22
N LEU A 46 14.06 4.03 -15.36
CA LEU A 46 15.12 4.97 -14.94
C LEU A 46 15.90 4.49 -13.70
N CYS A 47 15.18 4.00 -12.69
CA CYS A 47 15.73 3.63 -11.37
C CYS A 47 15.22 2.24 -10.93
N PRO A 48 15.44 1.17 -11.72
CA PRO A 48 14.81 -0.13 -11.49
C PRO A 48 15.25 -0.85 -10.21
N ASP A 49 16.51 -0.66 -9.81
CA ASP A 49 17.10 -1.32 -8.64
C ASP A 49 17.14 -0.42 -7.40
N ASN A 50 17.54 -1.01 -6.27
CA ASN A 50 17.66 -0.35 -4.98
C ASN A 50 19.11 -0.26 -4.51
N LYS A 51 20.07 -0.04 -5.42
CA LYS A 51 21.50 -0.08 -5.09
C LYS A 51 22.13 1.28 -4.82
N SER A 52 21.68 2.31 -5.53
CA SER A 52 22.19 3.69 -5.39
C SER A 52 21.24 4.52 -4.53
N ILE A 53 21.83 5.31 -3.63
CA ILE A 53 21.08 6.23 -2.78
C ILE A 53 20.32 7.28 -3.61
N GLU A 54 20.88 7.75 -4.72
CA GLU A 54 20.26 8.71 -5.64
C GLU A 54 18.99 8.13 -6.27
N ASN A 55 19.06 6.88 -6.75
CA ASN A 55 17.90 6.17 -7.30
C ASN A 55 16.80 5.96 -6.25
N ILE A 56 17.19 5.55 -5.04
CA ILE A 56 16.25 5.39 -3.92
C ILE A 56 15.63 6.73 -3.52
N LEU A 57 16.42 7.81 -3.50
CA LEU A 57 15.97 9.15 -3.16
C LEU A 57 14.94 9.66 -4.17
N LEU A 58 15.21 9.50 -5.48
CA LEU A 58 14.27 9.87 -6.54
C LEU A 58 12.94 9.12 -6.40
N LYS A 59 13.00 7.80 -6.19
CA LYS A 59 11.81 6.97 -5.94
C LYS A 59 11.06 7.43 -4.69
N THR A 60 11.77 7.72 -3.61
CA THR A 60 11.20 8.14 -2.32
C THR A 60 10.47 9.48 -2.45
N VAL A 61 11.09 10.48 -3.11
CA VAL A 61 10.47 11.81 -3.34
C VAL A 61 9.19 11.66 -4.17
N ALA A 62 9.29 11.03 -5.35
CA ALA A 62 8.17 10.94 -6.28
C ALA A 62 7.01 10.14 -5.69
N LEU A 63 7.30 9.00 -5.07
CA LEU A 63 6.27 8.16 -4.45
C LEU A 63 5.60 8.88 -3.27
N ASN A 64 6.38 9.57 -2.43
CA ASN A 64 5.83 10.29 -1.29
C ASN A 64 4.86 11.39 -1.70
N ASP A 65 5.18 12.12 -2.77
CA ASP A 65 4.34 13.19 -3.31
C ASP A 65 3.05 12.62 -3.93
N PHE A 66 3.17 11.71 -4.89
CA PHE A 66 2.02 11.22 -5.65
C PHE A 66 1.06 10.35 -4.84
N TYR A 67 1.55 9.63 -3.82
CA TYR A 67 0.71 8.90 -2.88
C TYR A 67 0.42 9.67 -1.58
N SER A 68 0.89 10.91 -1.45
CA SER A 68 0.67 11.77 -0.29
C SER A 68 1.02 11.10 1.04
N THR A 69 2.18 10.44 1.13
CA THR A 69 2.57 9.68 2.34
C THR A 69 3.09 10.56 3.48
N ASN A 70 3.25 11.86 3.26
CA ASN A 70 3.61 12.89 4.24
C ASN A 70 4.95 12.64 4.96
N ILE A 71 5.94 12.13 4.24
CA ILE A 71 7.32 12.02 4.71
C ILE A 71 8.02 13.36 4.51
N TYR A 72 8.49 13.96 5.59
CA TYR A 72 9.28 15.20 5.55
C TYR A 72 10.78 14.93 5.45
N SER A 73 11.28 13.93 6.19
CA SER A 73 12.71 13.57 6.21
C SER A 73 13.05 12.57 5.10
N ILE A 74 12.83 12.96 3.84
CA ILE A 74 12.99 12.06 2.68
C ILE A 74 14.39 11.44 2.61
N PHE A 75 15.44 12.22 2.85
CA PHE A 75 16.82 11.72 2.83
C PHE A 75 17.06 10.62 3.88
N GLU A 76 16.54 10.76 5.09
CA GLU A 76 16.67 9.75 6.15
C GLU A 76 15.96 8.45 5.79
N VAL A 77 14.79 8.53 5.12
CA VAL A 77 14.07 7.35 4.63
C VAL A 77 14.83 6.66 3.50
N ALA A 78 15.35 7.42 2.54
CA ALA A 78 16.14 6.87 1.45
C ALA A 78 17.43 6.21 1.96
N LYS A 79 18.13 6.86 2.90
CA LYS A 79 19.32 6.32 3.54
C LYS A 79 19.03 5.05 4.34
N HIS A 80 17.90 5.01 5.04
CA HIS A 80 17.45 3.81 5.74
C HIS A 80 17.24 2.66 4.77
N ILE A 81 16.51 2.87 3.67
CA ILE A 81 16.31 1.84 2.64
C ILE A 81 17.65 1.36 2.09
N GLU A 82 18.53 2.26 1.69
CA GLU A 82 19.86 1.90 1.16
C GLU A 82 20.65 1.03 2.16
N SER A 83 20.61 1.38 3.45
CA SER A 83 21.31 0.63 4.50
C SER A 83 20.83 -0.81 4.65
N LEU A 84 19.59 -1.14 4.25
CA LEU A 84 19.07 -2.51 4.33
C LEU A 84 19.81 -3.47 3.42
N ASN A 85 20.52 -2.99 2.38
CA ASN A 85 21.35 -3.83 1.53
C ASN A 85 22.64 -4.30 2.22
N HIS A 86 23.02 -3.68 3.34
CA HIS A 86 24.28 -3.95 4.05
C HIS A 86 24.09 -4.70 5.36
N ILE A 87 22.90 -5.24 5.61
CA ILE A 87 22.62 -6.04 6.81
C ILE A 87 23.25 -7.42 6.64
N GLU A 88 24.16 -7.76 7.56
CA GLU A 88 24.79 -9.07 7.59
C GLU A 88 23.75 -10.20 7.66
N ASN A 89 23.96 -11.27 6.90
CA ASN A 89 23.06 -12.43 6.82
C ASN A 89 21.64 -12.12 6.28
N LYS A 90 21.47 -11.00 5.56
CA LYS A 90 20.22 -10.66 4.89
C LYS A 90 20.46 -10.40 3.40
N SER A 91 19.59 -10.96 2.57
CA SER A 91 19.60 -10.68 1.12
C SER A 91 19.31 -9.22 0.83
N SER A 92 19.78 -8.75 -0.33
CA SER A 92 19.55 -7.38 -0.80
C SER A 92 18.05 -7.09 -0.98
N ILE A 93 17.68 -5.80 -1.02
CA ILE A 93 16.28 -5.40 -1.23
C ILE A 93 15.72 -5.98 -2.52
N ASP A 94 16.48 -5.93 -3.62
CA ASP A 94 16.02 -6.38 -4.93
C ASP A 94 15.77 -7.90 -4.96
N GLU A 95 16.62 -8.70 -4.32
CA GLU A 95 16.40 -10.16 -4.17
C GLU A 95 15.14 -10.45 -3.37
N ARG A 96 14.95 -9.76 -2.24
CA ARG A 96 13.78 -9.91 -1.37
C ARG A 96 12.48 -9.53 -2.08
N LEU A 97 12.49 -8.45 -2.85
CA LEU A 97 11.38 -8.06 -3.73
C LEU A 97 11.07 -9.16 -4.75
N ASN A 98 12.09 -9.72 -5.40
CA ASN A 98 11.91 -10.74 -6.45
C ASN A 98 11.29 -12.04 -5.92
N ILE A 99 11.56 -12.42 -4.68
CA ILE A 99 10.95 -13.60 -4.05
C ILE A 99 9.66 -13.29 -3.29
N GLY A 100 9.23 -12.02 -3.25
CA GLY A 100 8.01 -11.60 -2.56
C GLY A 100 8.11 -11.68 -1.04
N ASP A 101 9.29 -11.45 -0.46
CA ASP A 101 9.49 -11.41 0.99
C ASP A 101 8.72 -10.23 1.59
N ILE A 102 7.61 -10.54 2.28
CA ILE A 102 6.72 -9.55 2.88
C ILE A 102 7.28 -8.90 4.15
N THR A 103 8.30 -9.50 4.78
CA THR A 103 8.96 -8.90 5.96
C THR A 103 9.74 -7.64 5.59
N LEU A 104 10.06 -7.45 4.31
CA LEU A 104 10.73 -6.25 3.79
C LEU A 104 9.92 -4.98 4.08
N VAL A 105 8.58 -5.06 4.07
CA VAL A 105 7.73 -3.90 4.40
C VAL A 105 7.95 -3.47 5.86
N ASP A 106 8.14 -4.42 6.77
CA ASP A 106 8.37 -4.12 8.18
C ASP A 106 9.76 -3.55 8.44
N ASP A 107 10.76 -3.95 7.64
CA ASP A 107 12.09 -3.34 7.68
C ASP A 107 12.07 -1.91 7.14
N ILE A 108 11.41 -1.66 6.01
CA ILE A 108 11.35 -0.32 5.40
C ILE A 108 10.54 0.65 6.26
N LYS A 109 9.46 0.20 6.91
CA LYS A 109 8.55 1.11 7.62
C LYS A 109 9.16 1.74 8.87
N LYS A 110 10.13 1.10 9.55
CA LYS A 110 10.70 1.57 10.82
C LYS A 110 12.00 2.35 10.58
N VAL A 111 11.90 3.67 10.57
CA VAL A 111 13.03 4.56 10.28
C VAL A 111 13.41 5.34 11.54
N LYS A 112 14.69 5.30 11.92
CA LYS A 112 15.21 6.12 13.01
C LYS A 112 15.57 7.50 12.48
N ILE A 113 14.83 8.53 12.91
CA ILE A 113 15.09 9.93 12.56
C ILE A 113 15.52 10.66 13.83
N LYS A 114 16.80 11.05 13.89
CA LYS A 114 17.44 11.51 15.14
C LYS A 114 17.29 10.42 16.23
N ASP A 115 16.74 10.77 17.39
CA ASP A 115 16.54 9.84 18.51
C ASP A 115 15.14 9.20 18.55
N LYS A 116 14.32 9.38 17.50
CA LYS A 116 12.94 8.86 17.46
C LYS A 116 12.76 7.88 16.31
N GLU A 117 12.18 6.73 16.62
CA GLU A 117 11.67 5.83 15.59
C GLU A 117 10.36 6.39 15.01
N LYS A 118 10.25 6.38 13.68
CA LYS A 118 9.05 6.74 12.93
C LYS A 118 8.58 5.54 12.13
N ASN A 119 7.26 5.39 12.05
CA ASN A 119 6.63 4.30 11.31
C ASN A 119 5.97 4.83 10.03
N PHE A 120 6.59 4.57 8.88
CA PHE A 120 6.14 4.96 7.55
C PHE A 120 5.43 3.81 6.82
N TYR A 121 4.48 3.16 7.51
CA TYR A 121 3.84 1.94 7.02
C TYR A 121 3.17 2.07 5.65
N SER A 122 2.39 3.13 5.44
CA SER A 122 1.73 3.40 4.15
C SER A 122 2.75 3.51 3.02
N PHE A 123 3.82 4.26 3.24
CA PHE A 123 4.91 4.40 2.27
C PHE A 123 5.63 3.08 1.98
N ALA A 124 6.01 2.33 3.01
CA ALA A 124 6.73 1.06 2.84
C ALA A 124 5.93 0.06 1.99
N SER A 125 4.62 -0.05 2.25
CA SER A 125 3.74 -0.93 1.46
C SER A 125 3.65 -0.50 -0.01
N LYS A 126 3.57 0.82 -0.27
CA LYS A 126 3.52 1.40 -1.62
C LYS A 126 4.85 1.23 -2.35
N TYR A 127 5.97 1.39 -1.65
CA TYR A 127 7.30 1.22 -2.21
C TYR A 127 7.50 -0.21 -2.73
N CYS A 128 7.18 -1.21 -1.90
CA CYS A 128 7.24 -2.62 -2.32
C CYS A 128 6.21 -2.95 -3.40
N SER A 129 4.98 -2.45 -3.29
CA SER A 129 3.93 -2.67 -4.29
C SER A 129 4.28 -2.11 -5.65
N HIS A 130 4.87 -0.91 -5.71
CA HIS A 130 5.25 -0.31 -6.98
C HIS A 130 6.37 -1.09 -7.67
N HIS A 131 7.31 -1.68 -6.90
CA HIS A 131 8.30 -2.60 -7.44
C HIS A 131 7.70 -3.95 -7.89
N LYS A 132 6.82 -4.56 -7.08
CA LYS A 132 6.29 -5.91 -7.30
C LYS A 132 4.79 -6.01 -6.90
N PRO A 133 3.88 -5.49 -7.73
CA PRO A 133 2.47 -5.33 -7.36
C PRO A 133 1.72 -6.66 -7.17
N VAL A 134 2.28 -7.77 -7.66
CA VAL A 134 1.72 -9.12 -7.49
C VAL A 134 1.83 -9.61 -6.05
N TYR A 135 2.87 -9.20 -5.31
CA TYR A 135 3.17 -9.75 -3.98
C TYR A 135 2.71 -8.84 -2.83
N TYR A 136 2.71 -7.53 -3.06
CA TYR A 136 2.61 -6.54 -2.00
C TYR A 136 1.31 -5.72 -2.12
N PRO A 137 0.28 -6.03 -1.32
CA PRO A 137 -0.88 -5.14 -1.20
C PRO A 137 -0.48 -3.82 -0.53
N ILE A 138 -1.12 -2.74 -0.98
CA ILE A 138 -0.92 -1.40 -0.44
C ILE A 138 -1.77 -1.22 0.82
N TYR A 139 -1.16 -0.62 1.83
CA TYR A 139 -1.83 -0.23 3.06
C TYR A 139 -2.05 1.29 3.12
N ASP A 140 -3.24 1.72 3.52
CA ASP A 140 -3.52 3.08 3.99
C ASP A 140 -4.79 3.16 4.85
N LYS A 141 -5.16 4.38 5.25
CA LYS A 141 -6.32 4.66 6.10
C LYS A 141 -7.66 4.28 5.47
N TYR A 142 -7.78 4.34 4.14
CA TYR A 142 -9.02 4.02 3.44
C TYR A 142 -9.21 2.51 3.36
N VAL A 143 -8.13 1.77 3.07
CA VAL A 143 -8.13 0.31 3.14
C VAL A 143 -8.47 -0.17 4.57
N ASP A 144 -7.87 0.44 5.59
CA ASP A 144 -8.16 0.17 7.00
C ASP A 144 -9.67 0.32 7.30
N ALA A 145 -10.25 1.44 6.89
CA ALA A 145 -11.66 1.77 7.13
C ALA A 145 -12.62 0.80 6.43
N VAL A 146 -12.36 0.47 5.16
CA VAL A 146 -13.19 -0.44 4.37
C VAL A 146 -13.17 -1.86 4.96
N LEU A 147 -11.98 -2.39 5.27
CA LEU A 147 -11.86 -3.73 5.84
C LEU A 147 -12.53 -3.82 7.22
N ILE A 148 -12.38 -2.80 8.07
CA ILE A 148 -13.05 -2.74 9.38
C ILE A 148 -14.57 -2.70 9.22
N TYR A 149 -15.08 -1.86 8.31
CA TYR A 149 -16.53 -1.74 8.08
C TYR A 149 -17.14 -3.07 7.64
N PHE A 150 -16.57 -3.72 6.63
CA PHE A 150 -17.11 -4.98 6.12
C PHE A 150 -16.88 -6.16 7.07
N ARG A 151 -15.84 -6.11 7.90
CA ARG A 151 -15.70 -7.04 9.03
C ARG A 151 -16.90 -6.91 9.93
N ASP A 152 -17.27 -5.70 10.34
CA ASP A 152 -18.32 -5.50 11.33
C ASP A 152 -19.71 -5.77 10.76
N LYS A 153 -19.93 -5.42 9.49
CA LYS A 153 -21.20 -5.61 8.77
C LYS A 153 -21.45 -7.07 8.38
N ASP A 154 -20.51 -7.70 7.68
CA ASP A 154 -20.72 -8.99 7.01
C ASP A 154 -19.98 -10.14 7.70
N LYS A 155 -19.12 -9.84 8.69
CA LYS A 155 -18.32 -10.83 9.42
C LYS A 155 -17.44 -11.70 8.50
N PHE A 156 -16.92 -11.11 7.41
CA PHE A 156 -16.18 -11.87 6.39
C PHE A 156 -14.93 -12.59 6.94
N TYR A 157 -14.30 -12.04 7.98
CA TYR A 157 -13.15 -12.65 8.65
C TYR A 157 -13.02 -12.07 10.07
N ASN A 158 -12.64 -12.90 11.04
CA ASN A 158 -12.48 -12.43 12.43
C ASN A 158 -11.06 -11.86 12.64
N PHE A 159 -10.96 -10.55 12.91
CA PHE A 159 -9.69 -9.89 13.22
C PHE A 159 -9.88 -8.61 14.04
N GLN A 160 -8.87 -8.22 14.80
CA GLN A 160 -8.81 -6.99 15.59
C GLN A 160 -8.17 -5.85 14.80
N ASN A 161 -8.48 -4.60 15.13
CA ASN A 161 -7.93 -3.44 14.41
C ASN A 161 -6.39 -3.38 14.43
N LYS A 162 -5.76 -3.90 15.49
CA LYS A 162 -4.29 -3.96 15.57
C LYS A 162 -3.68 -4.94 14.57
N ASP A 163 -4.42 -5.96 14.14
CA ASP A 163 -3.94 -6.96 13.19
C ASP A 163 -3.67 -6.33 11.82
N LEU A 164 -4.38 -5.25 11.47
CA LEU A 164 -4.11 -4.48 10.25
C LEU A 164 -2.77 -3.71 10.27
N LYS A 165 -2.13 -3.57 11.45
CA LYS A 165 -0.84 -2.86 11.59
C LYS A 165 0.37 -3.80 11.41
N GLU A 166 0.13 -5.10 11.42
CA GLU A 166 1.12 -6.14 11.10
C GLU A 166 0.94 -6.56 9.64
N TYR A 167 1.97 -6.40 8.81
CA TYR A 167 1.80 -6.52 7.36
C TYR A 167 1.39 -7.91 6.90
N TYR A 168 1.93 -8.96 7.55
CA TYR A 168 1.53 -10.35 7.33
C TYR A 168 0.02 -10.55 7.55
N ASN A 169 -0.49 -10.07 8.69
CA ASN A 169 -1.90 -10.20 9.04
C ASN A 169 -2.78 -9.37 8.11
N PHE A 170 -2.38 -8.12 7.82
CA PHE A 170 -3.06 -7.27 6.85
C PHE A 170 -3.22 -7.95 5.49
N LYS A 171 -2.13 -8.50 4.92
CA LYS A 171 -2.18 -9.21 3.64
C LYS A 171 -3.17 -10.38 3.69
N ASN A 172 -3.14 -11.18 4.75
CA ASN A 172 -4.07 -12.30 4.91
C ASN A 172 -5.53 -11.84 5.03
N ILE A 173 -5.80 -10.76 5.79
CA ILE A 173 -7.14 -10.19 5.92
C ILE A 173 -7.66 -9.71 4.57
N LEU A 174 -6.83 -9.03 3.78
CA LEU A 174 -7.22 -8.58 2.43
C LEU A 174 -7.51 -9.77 1.50
N LEU A 175 -6.71 -10.83 1.55
CA LEU A 175 -6.97 -12.05 0.77
C LEU A 175 -8.29 -12.71 1.19
N LYS A 176 -8.61 -12.72 2.49
CA LYS A 176 -9.90 -13.23 3.00
C LYS A 176 -11.08 -12.36 2.56
N PHE A 177 -10.90 -11.05 2.48
CA PHE A 177 -11.88 -10.14 1.88
C PHE A 177 -12.12 -10.47 0.40
N ILE A 178 -11.06 -10.63 -0.39
CA ILE A 178 -11.14 -10.98 -1.81
C ILE A 178 -11.88 -12.32 -2.00
N GLU A 179 -11.52 -13.34 -1.21
CA GLU A 179 -12.12 -14.66 -1.26
C GLU A 179 -13.62 -14.62 -0.93
N PHE A 180 -14.00 -13.95 0.18
CA PHE A 180 -15.38 -13.88 0.67
C PHE A 180 -16.33 -13.24 -0.36
N TYR A 181 -15.89 -12.15 -1.00
CA TYR A 181 -16.68 -11.45 -2.03
C TYR A 181 -16.48 -12.01 -3.45
N LYS A 182 -15.78 -13.14 -3.60
CA LYS A 182 -15.53 -13.82 -4.88
C LYS A 182 -14.82 -12.93 -5.92
N LEU A 183 -13.82 -12.17 -5.47
CA LEU A 183 -13.08 -11.19 -6.26
C LEU A 183 -11.73 -11.72 -6.77
N ASN A 184 -11.53 -13.04 -6.76
CA ASN A 184 -10.26 -13.70 -7.06
C ASN A 184 -9.75 -13.46 -8.50
N ASN A 185 -10.63 -12.99 -9.41
CA ASN A 185 -10.28 -12.68 -10.80
C ASN A 185 -9.54 -11.34 -10.95
N TYR A 186 -9.39 -10.56 -9.88
CA TYR A 186 -8.72 -9.26 -9.90
C TYR A 186 -7.36 -9.32 -9.21
N CYS A 187 -6.38 -8.62 -9.79
CA CYS A 187 -5.07 -8.50 -9.17
C CYS A 187 -5.11 -7.51 -7.99
N LEU A 188 -4.11 -7.57 -7.10
CA LEU A 188 -4.01 -6.69 -5.94
C LEU A 188 -4.08 -5.21 -6.30
N LYS A 189 -3.54 -4.82 -7.46
CA LYS A 189 -3.59 -3.43 -7.95
C LYS A 189 -5.01 -2.98 -8.34
N GLN A 190 -5.82 -3.88 -8.91
CA GLN A 190 -7.23 -3.60 -9.20
C GLN A 190 -8.05 -3.54 -7.91
N ILE A 191 -7.80 -4.45 -6.98
CA ILE A 191 -8.42 -4.44 -5.65
C ILE A 191 -8.09 -3.16 -4.89
N ASP A 192 -6.82 -2.72 -4.90
CA ASP A 192 -6.39 -1.47 -4.26
C ASP A 192 -7.12 -0.25 -4.85
N LYS A 193 -7.14 -0.11 -6.19
CA LYS A 193 -7.88 0.98 -6.86
C LYS A 193 -9.35 1.01 -6.48
N TYR A 194 -9.98 -0.16 -6.33
CA TYR A 194 -11.37 -0.25 -5.90
C TYR A 194 -11.53 0.17 -4.43
N ILE A 195 -10.81 -0.48 -3.51
CA ILE A 195 -10.94 -0.24 -2.07
C ILE A 195 -10.58 1.20 -1.71
N TRP A 196 -9.52 1.75 -2.32
CA TRP A 196 -9.11 3.13 -2.08
C TRP A 196 -10.19 4.13 -2.49
N GLN A 197 -10.79 3.98 -3.68
CA GLN A 197 -11.86 4.87 -4.14
C GLN A 197 -13.13 4.72 -3.31
N LEU A 198 -13.52 3.49 -2.96
CA LEU A 198 -14.64 3.22 -2.06
C LEU A 198 -14.42 3.86 -0.69
N GLY A 199 -13.22 3.67 -0.13
CA GLY A 199 -12.82 4.25 1.13
C GLY A 199 -12.87 5.79 1.11
N LYS A 200 -12.38 6.39 0.02
CA LYS A 200 -12.42 7.84 -0.18
C LYS A 200 -13.83 8.39 -0.33
N ASP A 201 -14.73 7.68 -1.02
CA ASP A 201 -16.11 8.12 -1.23
C ASP A 201 -16.95 8.05 0.06
N TYR A 202 -16.68 7.08 0.96
CA TYR A 202 -17.55 6.78 2.11
C TYR A 202 -16.94 7.02 3.50
N PHE A 203 -15.63 7.19 3.62
CA PHE A 203 -14.93 7.24 4.92
C PHE A 203 -13.93 8.41 5.05
N ASN A 204 -14.08 9.45 4.22
CA ASN A 204 -13.23 10.64 4.25
C ASN A 204 -13.60 11.68 5.33
#